data_AF-A0A5D0RLS1-F1
#
_entry.id   AF-A0A5D0RLS1-F1
#
_cell.length_a   1.000
_cell.length_b   1.000
_cell.length_c   1.000
_cell.angle_alpha   90.00
_cell.angle_beta   90.00
_cell.angle_gamma   90.00
#
_symmetry.space_group_name_H-M   'P 1'
#
loop_
_entity.id
_entity.type
_entity.pdbx_description
1 polymer ?
#
loop_
_entity_poly.entity_id
_entity_poly.type
_entity_poly.pdbx_seq_one_letter_code
_entity_poly.pdbx_strand_id
1 'polypeptide(L)'
;MTTETRQAPAWMVVMAFLLDLITSFAVFGYLIAALTGGLTEGGFDLTGAPALALFALMIAYFVGLGRYGGGTLWQWVLGTRPR
;
A
#
# COMPACT_ATOMS: atom_id res chain seq x y z
N MET A 1 30.79 -21.92 7.00
CA MET A 1 29.96 -20.91 7.69
C MET A 1 28.58 -20.95 7.04
N THR A 2 27.58 -21.53 7.71
CA THR A 2 26.19 -21.47 7.27
C THR A 2 25.67 -20.07 7.58
N THR A 3 25.57 -19.21 6.57
CA THR A 3 24.96 -17.89 6.73
C THR A 3 23.48 -18.11 6.97
N GLU A 4 23.04 -18.06 8.23
CA GLU A 4 21.63 -18.07 8.57
C GLU A 4 20.99 -16.83 7.92
N THR A 5 20.22 -17.01 6.86
CA THR A 5 19.43 -15.92 6.28
C THR A 5 18.37 -15.55 7.30
N ARG A 6 18.67 -14.54 8.14
CA ARG A 6 17.72 -13.98 9.10
C ARG A 6 16.52 -13.44 8.34
N GLN A 7 15.45 -14.23 8.28
CA GLN A 7 14.15 -13.76 7.78
C GLN A 7 13.68 -12.61 8.66
N ALA A 8 13.09 -11.60 8.04
CA ALA A 8 12.53 -10.48 8.76
C ALA A 8 11.44 -10.98 9.74
N PRO A 9 11.38 -10.45 10.97
CA PRO A 9 10.31 -10.78 11.91
C PRO A 9 8.93 -10.56 11.27
N ALA A 10 8.03 -11.53 11.42
CA ALA A 10 6.70 -11.47 10.82
C ALA A 10 5.92 -10.19 11.21
N TRP A 11 6.08 -9.71 12.45
CA TRP A 11 5.45 -8.48 12.92
C TRP A 11 5.89 -7.24 12.12
N MET A 12 7.15 -7.17 11.67
CA MET A 12 7.64 -6.05 10.85
C MET A 12 7.04 -6.09 9.45
N VAL A 13 6.84 -7.29 8.89
CA VAL A 13 6.18 -7.47 7.60
C VAL A 13 4.70 -7.06 7.69
N VAL A 14 4.01 -7.42 8.76
CA VAL A 14 2.62 -7.00 9.01
C VAL A 14 2.54 -5.48 9.21
N MET A 15 3.47 -4.88 9.94
CA MET A 15 3.55 -3.42 10.10
C MET A 15 3.79 -2.73 8.75
N ALA A 16 4.70 -3.23 7.93
CA ALA A 16 4.93 -2.72 6.59
C ALA A 16 3.63 -2.74 5.77
N PHE A 17 2.93 -3.88 5.77
CA PHE A 17 1.66 -4.03 5.07
C PHE A 17 0.59 -3.03 5.57
N LEU A 18 0.45 -2.84 6.88
CA LEU A 18 -0.52 -1.89 7.44
C LEU A 18 -0.18 -0.43 7.06
N LEU A 19 1.10 -0.07 7.11
CA LEU A 19 1.55 1.26 6.68
C LEU A 19 1.31 1.48 5.19
N ASP A 20 1.61 0.48 4.36
CA ASP A 20 1.31 0.50 2.92
C ASP A 20 -0.18 0.66 2.68
N LEU A 21 -1.03 -0.09 3.40
CA LEU A 21 -2.47 -0.04 3.26
C LEU A 21 -3.02 1.35 3.58
N ILE A 22 -2.60 1.93 4.70
CA ILE A 22 -3.05 3.26 5.13
C ILE A 22 -2.55 4.34 4.16
N THR A 23 -1.26 4.31 3.80
CA THR A 23 -0.68 5.34 2.92
C THR A 23 -1.22 5.26 1.51
N SER A 24 -1.31 4.06 0.92
CA SER A 24 -1.90 3.91 -0.42
C SER A 24 -3.38 4.29 -0.44
N PHE A 25 -4.15 3.87 0.56
CA PHE A 25 -5.56 4.25 0.67
C PHE A 25 -5.73 5.77 0.81
N ALA A 26 -4.95 6.42 1.67
CA ALA A 26 -5.02 7.87 1.86
C ALA A 26 -4.60 8.62 0.59
N VAL A 27 -3.48 8.25 -0.03
CA VAL A 27 -2.95 8.92 -1.22
C VAL A 27 -3.88 8.72 -2.42
N PHE A 28 -4.23 7.48 -2.75
CA PHE A 28 -5.09 7.21 -3.91
C PHE A 28 -6.52 7.69 -3.68
N GLY A 29 -7.04 7.54 -2.47
CA GLY A 29 -8.38 8.00 -2.12
C GLY A 29 -8.49 9.51 -2.21
N TYR A 30 -7.51 10.25 -1.66
CA TYR A 30 -7.44 11.70 -1.79
C TYR A 30 -7.29 12.15 -3.24
N LEU A 31 -6.42 11.50 -4.02
CA LEU A 31 -6.24 11.83 -5.44
C LEU A 31 -7.52 11.62 -6.25
N ILE A 32 -8.20 10.48 -6.08
CA ILE A 32 -9.46 10.22 -6.78
C ILE A 32 -10.52 11.24 -6.33
N ALA A 33 -10.66 11.46 -5.03
CA ALA A 33 -11.64 12.39 -4.50
C ALA A 33 -11.42 13.82 -4.99
N ALA A 34 -10.17 14.27 -5.10
CA ALA A 34 -9.82 15.56 -5.67
C ALA A 34 -10.23 15.68 -7.15
N LEU A 35 -10.13 14.58 -7.91
CA LEU A 35 -10.50 14.54 -9.32
C LEU A 35 -12.01 14.38 -9.55
N THR A 36 -12.71 13.70 -8.65
CA THR A 36 -14.15 13.38 -8.79
C THR A 36 -15.07 14.26 -7.96
N GLY A 37 -14.52 15.22 -7.21
CA GLY A 37 -15.28 16.11 -6.32
C GLY A 37 -15.76 15.46 -5.02
N GLY A 38 -15.14 14.34 -4.62
CA GLY A 38 -15.49 13.60 -3.40
C GLY A 38 -14.73 14.05 -2.14
N LEU A 39 -14.07 15.21 -2.16
CA LEU A 39 -13.36 15.73 -0.98
C LEU A 39 -14.35 16.24 0.07
N THR A 40 -14.03 15.99 1.34
CA THR A 40 -14.80 16.45 2.50
C THR A 40 -13.89 17.19 3.48
N GLU A 41 -14.46 17.86 4.48
CA GLU A 41 -13.67 18.57 5.51
C GLU A 41 -12.72 17.63 6.28
N GLY A 42 -13.09 16.35 6.42
CA GLY A 42 -12.31 15.34 7.15
C GLY A 42 -11.48 14.39 6.28
N GLY A 43 -11.58 14.47 4.95
CA GLY A 43 -10.91 13.53 4.05
C GLY A 43 -11.62 13.40 2.71
N PHE A 44 -12.19 12.22 2.46
CA PHE A 44 -12.91 11.94 1.22
C PHE A 44 -14.09 10.99 1.43
N ASP A 45 -15.07 11.13 0.55
CA ASP A 45 -16.19 10.20 0.38
C ASP A 45 -16.23 9.76 -1.09
N LEU A 46 -16.05 8.46 -1.31
CA LEU A 46 -16.03 7.84 -2.62
C LEU A 46 -17.14 6.79 -2.70
N THR A 47 -18.10 7.00 -3.59
CA THR A 47 -19.22 6.08 -3.84
C THR A 47 -19.25 5.68 -5.31
N GLY A 48 -19.76 4.48 -5.61
CA GLY A 48 -19.90 4.00 -6.98
C GLY A 48 -18.57 3.83 -7.74
N ALA A 49 -18.45 4.42 -8.93
CA ALA A 49 -17.30 4.25 -9.81
C ALA A 49 -15.95 4.73 -9.22
N PRO A 50 -15.87 5.91 -8.55
CA PRO A 50 -14.67 6.32 -7.83
C PRO A 50 -14.18 5.31 -6.78
N ALA A 51 -15.09 4.63 -6.07
CA ALA A 51 -14.72 3.60 -5.09
C ALA A 51 -14.12 2.35 -5.76
N LEU A 52 -14.68 1.94 -6.90
CA LEU A 52 -14.12 0.85 -7.71
C LEU A 52 -12.74 1.21 -8.26
N ALA A 53 -12.54 2.46 -8.69
CA ALA A 53 -11.24 2.95 -9.15
C ALA A 53 -10.19 2.91 -8.03
N LEU A 54 -10.55 3.33 -6.81
CA LEU A 54 -9.67 3.21 -5.65
C LEU A 54 -9.28 1.76 -5.40
N PHE A 55 -10.26 0.85 -5.39
CA PHE A 55 -9.99 -0.57 -5.19
C PHE A 55 -9.06 -1.16 -6.27
N ALA A 56 -9.27 -0.79 -7.53
CA ALA A 56 -8.40 -1.20 -8.64
C ALA A 56 -6.96 -0.68 -8.48
N LEU A 57 -6.79 0.59 -8.08
CA LEU A 57 -5.47 1.17 -7.80
C LEU A 57 -4.77 0.50 -6.62
N MET A 58 -5.52 0.18 -5.56
CA MET A 58 -4.99 -0.55 -4.41
C MET A 58 -4.44 -1.92 -4.81
N ILE A 59 -5.21 -2.69 -5.59
CA ILE A 59 -4.75 -3.97 -6.13
C ILE A 59 -3.52 -3.77 -7.01
N ALA A 60 -3.56 -2.81 -7.94
CA ALA A 60 -2.45 -2.52 -8.83
C ALA A 60 -1.17 -2.15 -8.08
N TYR A 61 -1.28 -1.39 -6.98
CA TYR A 61 -0.17 -1.04 -6.10
C TYR A 61 0.43 -2.28 -5.43
N PHE A 62 -0.38 -3.08 -4.71
CA PHE A 62 0.13 -4.24 -3.97
C PHE A 62 0.63 -5.36 -4.88
N VAL A 63 -0.09 -5.66 -5.97
CA VAL A 63 0.33 -6.68 -6.94
C VAL A 63 1.52 -6.19 -7.76
N GLY A 64 1.53 -4.93 -8.18
CA GLY A 64 2.61 -4.34 -8.95
C GLY A 64 3.92 -4.28 -8.17
N LEU A 65 3.91 -3.70 -6.96
CA LEU A 65 5.11 -3.66 -6.12
C LEU A 65 5.51 -5.05 -5.62
N GLY A 66 4.56 -5.91 -5.30
CA GLY A 66 4.85 -7.29 -4.90
C GLY A 66 5.51 -8.11 -6.01
N ARG A 67 5.04 -7.98 -7.26
CA ARG A 67 5.51 -8.78 -8.39
C ARG A 67 6.75 -8.21 -9.09
N TYR A 68 6.89 -6.89 -9.15
CA TYR A 68 7.99 -6.23 -9.89
C TYR A 68 8.96 -5.46 -9.00
N GLY A 69 8.54 -5.02 -7.81
CA GLY A 69 9.34 -4.18 -6.90
C GLY A 69 10.14 -4.94 -5.84
N GLY A 70 9.99 -6.26 -5.75
CA GLY A 70 10.64 -7.07 -4.73
C GLY A 70 10.15 -6.75 -3.31
N GLY A 71 8.92 -6.24 -3.19
CA GLY A 71 8.30 -5.83 -1.93
C GLY A 71 7.60 -4.47 -2.03
N THR A 72 6.74 -4.18 -1.05
CA THR A 72 6.02 -2.91 -0.97
C THR A 72 6.90 -1.76 -0.44
N LEU A 73 6.42 -0.52 -0.52
CA LEU A 73 7.22 0.67 -0.19
C LEU A 73 7.71 0.62 1.26
N TRP A 74 6.85 0.22 2.20
CA TRP A 74 7.27 0.12 3.59
C TRP A 74 8.13 -1.10 3.88
N GLN A 75 8.07 -2.17 3.07
CA GLN A 75 9.05 -3.26 3.16
C GLN A 75 10.44 -2.81 2.68
N TRP A 76 10.51 -1.88 1.73
CA TRP A 76 11.74 -1.22 1.33
C TRP A 76 12.33 -0.37 2.46
N VAL A 77 11.49 0.42 3.14
CA VAL A 77 11.89 1.30 4.25
C VAL A 77 12.28 0.51 5.50
N LEU A 78 11.52 -0.52 5.86
CA LEU A 78 11.76 -1.34 7.06
C LEU A 78 12.77 -2.48 6.83
N GLY A 79 13.27 -2.63 5.60
CA GLY A 79 14.27 -3.64 5.27
C GLY A 79 13.77 -5.09 5.34
N THR A 80 12.45 -5.30 5.22
CA THR A 80 11.82 -6.63 5.36
C THR A 80 11.58 -7.32 4.02
N ARG A 81 12.41 -7.02 3.01
CA ARG A 81 12.20 -7.51 1.64
C ARG A 81 12.23 -9.05 1.61
N PRO A 82 11.30 -9.70 0.89
CA PRO A 82 11.45 -11.10 0.53
C PRO A 82 12.72 -11.23 -0.31
N ARG A 83 13.71 -11.98 0.17
CA ARG A 83 14.90 -12.36 -0.62
C ARG A 83 14.56 -13.50 -1.56
#